data_AF-A0A521U3V4-F1
#
_entry.id   AF-A0A521U3V4-F1
#
_cell.length_a   1.000
_cell.length_b   1.000
_cell.length_c   1.000
_cell.angle_alpha   90.00
_cell.angle_beta   90.00
_cell.angle_gamma   90.00
#
_symmetry.space_group_name_H-M   'P 1'
#
loop_
_entity.id
_entity.type
_entity.pdbx_description
1 polymer ?
#
loop_
_entity_poly.entity_id
_entity_poly.type
_entity_poly.pdbx_seq_one_letter_code
_entity_poly.pdbx_strand_id
1 'polypeptide(L)'
;MKFHFPLLLSIAWASLGVAACAREVSAPSETKGVPAAADDAPGDPPMREAEIGTPPEPAELLELGATMTGREQVPALYGSGSTGTATFSLDALRSTLEYTVTHTVAAPTSAHLHLGIAGERGEMLLPLTMAPGVLSGTLRLTPEQARHIAQGRVYVDIHSADHPDGEIRGQVVLPGEIVYVARLTADQVSDSTASGGEGIGAFLVDGTTNRMRFQLDARGMVGAPTGVFIGMGPAGVEGPMVVDLTDPKTPAAVSLSGARTIESSEPLDLGRWYVAFQSRSFPTGELRGQILRPGQELYLARMRAQESVPPVSSQASGSVAVIVDSDRSRIIYDVALSNMTATEAFLGEGPIGVRGAVSVPFQVLGSSFRSMRMLTQDSTLLSSLSAGNVYASAASESFPEGEIRGQMRRVGLPR
;
A
#
# COMPACT_ATOMS: atom_id res chain seq x y z
N MET A 1 29.05 6.17 -38.10
CA MET A 1 28.63 7.12 -37.05
C MET A 1 28.73 6.40 -35.72
N LYS A 2 29.70 6.79 -34.88
CA LYS A 2 29.93 6.25 -33.54
C LYS A 2 29.21 7.16 -32.54
N PHE A 3 28.35 6.63 -31.69
CA PHE A 3 27.90 7.33 -30.48
C PHE A 3 28.24 6.47 -29.26
N HIS A 4 29.05 7.06 -28.39
CA HIS A 4 29.44 6.56 -27.07
C HIS A 4 28.27 6.70 -26.09
N PHE A 5 28.06 5.67 -25.26
CA PHE A 5 27.31 5.77 -24.00
C PHE A 5 28.33 5.83 -22.84
N PRO A 6 28.20 6.75 -21.87
CA PRO A 6 29.09 6.78 -20.72
C PRO A 6 28.65 5.80 -19.63
N LEU A 7 29.69 5.22 -19.03
CA LEU A 7 29.74 4.34 -17.87
C LEU A 7 29.29 5.10 -16.61
N LEU A 8 28.38 4.54 -15.80
CA LEU A 8 28.06 5.05 -14.47
C LEU A 8 28.78 4.24 -13.38
N LEU A 9 29.33 5.01 -12.46
CA LEU A 9 30.34 4.69 -11.45
C LEU A 9 29.69 4.09 -10.19
N SER A 10 30.22 2.96 -9.73
CA SER A 10 29.82 2.31 -8.47
C SER A 10 30.51 3.01 -7.28
N ILE A 11 29.74 3.47 -6.30
CA ILE A 11 30.26 4.11 -5.08
C ILE A 11 30.20 3.11 -3.92
N ALA A 12 31.37 2.76 -3.38
CA ALA A 12 31.54 2.03 -2.12
C ALA A 12 31.63 3.02 -0.94
N TRP A 13 30.95 2.71 0.16
CA TRP A 13 31.01 3.51 1.40
C TRP A 13 32.00 2.88 2.38
N ALA A 14 32.96 3.69 2.85
CA ALA A 14 33.89 3.35 3.93
C ALA A 14 33.57 4.17 5.18
N SER A 15 33.52 3.49 6.32
CA SER A 15 33.27 4.03 7.66
C SER A 15 34.55 4.59 8.31
N LEU A 16 34.46 5.77 8.93
CA LEU A 16 35.42 6.24 9.93
C LEU A 16 34.69 6.72 11.18
N GLY A 17 35.10 6.18 12.34
CA GLY A 17 34.67 6.63 13.66
C GLY A 17 35.59 7.68 14.25
N VAL A 18 35.08 8.43 15.23
CA VAL A 18 35.89 9.17 16.21
C VAL A 18 35.18 9.13 17.57
N ALA A 19 35.92 8.75 18.60
CA ALA A 19 35.54 8.84 20.01
C ALA A 19 36.34 9.96 20.68
N ALA A 20 35.73 10.68 21.63
CA ALA A 20 36.46 11.33 22.73
C ALA A 20 35.49 11.77 23.87
N CYS A 21 36.00 11.67 25.09
CA CYS A 21 35.32 11.65 26.38
C CYS A 21 34.97 13.00 27.02
N ALA A 22 33.87 12.95 27.79
CA ALA A 22 33.51 13.56 29.08
C ALA A 22 34.43 14.58 29.81
N ARG A 23 33.80 15.59 30.44
CA ARG A 23 33.85 15.83 31.89
C ARG A 23 32.76 16.82 32.38
N GLU A 24 32.13 16.48 33.51
CA GLU A 24 31.18 17.28 34.30
C GLU A 24 31.86 18.45 35.04
N VAL A 25 31.07 19.39 35.61
CA VAL A 25 31.10 19.79 37.05
C VAL A 25 30.11 20.95 37.36
N SER A 26 29.16 20.63 38.27
CA SER A 26 28.47 21.39 39.35
C SER A 26 27.87 22.80 39.21
N ALA A 27 26.64 22.94 39.72
CA ALA A 27 25.99 24.18 40.20
C ALA A 27 26.40 24.55 41.65
N PRO A 28 26.09 25.79 42.11
CA PRO A 28 25.22 25.93 43.29
C PRO A 28 24.27 27.16 43.28
N SER A 29 23.50 27.27 44.37
CA SER A 29 22.20 27.92 44.60
C SER A 29 22.21 29.32 45.26
N GLU A 30 21.07 30.02 45.12
CA GLU A 30 20.31 30.84 46.10
C GLU A 30 20.96 31.97 46.96
N THR A 31 20.47 33.22 46.85
CA THR A 31 19.46 33.87 47.75
C THR A 31 19.54 35.42 47.86
N LYS A 32 18.34 36.01 47.97
CA LYS A 32 17.87 37.16 48.80
C LYS A 32 18.25 38.61 48.49
N GLY A 33 17.21 39.43 48.30
CA GLY A 33 17.16 40.86 48.64
C GLY A 33 15.79 41.49 48.35
N VAL A 34 14.99 41.71 49.39
CA VAL A 34 13.80 42.61 49.42
C VAL A 34 14.10 43.67 50.49
N PRO A 35 13.63 44.92 50.34
CA PRO A 35 12.55 45.37 51.22
C PRO A 35 11.44 46.14 50.49
N ALA A 36 10.27 46.13 51.13
CA ALA A 36 9.00 46.71 50.70
C ALA A 36 8.80 48.15 51.20
N ALA A 37 7.93 48.90 50.52
CA ALA A 37 7.05 49.90 51.12
C ALA A 37 5.79 50.08 50.24
N ALA A 38 4.63 49.92 50.87
CA ALA A 38 3.25 50.14 50.41
C ALA A 38 2.95 51.65 50.19
N ASP A 39 1.82 52.17 49.69
CA ASP A 39 0.52 51.75 49.15
C ASP A 39 -0.06 53.05 48.54
N ASP A 40 -0.68 53.05 47.35
CA ASP A 40 -1.86 53.93 47.06
C ASP A 40 -2.49 53.66 45.68
N ALA A 41 -3.72 53.14 45.73
CA ALA A 41 -4.86 53.05 44.80
C ALA A 41 -4.73 52.93 43.25
N PRO A 42 -5.58 52.09 42.59
CA PRO A 42 -5.53 51.81 41.16
C PRO A 42 -6.35 52.80 40.31
N GLY A 43 -5.78 53.27 39.21
CA GLY A 43 -6.52 53.90 38.11
C GLY A 43 -6.92 52.86 37.07
N ASP A 44 -8.20 52.80 36.71
CA ASP A 44 -8.71 51.93 35.64
C ASP A 44 -7.99 52.23 34.30
N PRO A 45 -7.42 51.22 33.62
CA PRO A 45 -6.93 51.41 32.26
C PRO A 45 -8.11 51.51 31.28
N PRO A 46 -8.00 52.32 30.21
CA PRO A 46 -9.07 52.45 29.23
C PRO A 46 -9.36 51.09 28.57
N MET A 47 -10.64 50.74 28.50
CA MET A 47 -11.16 49.58 27.78
C MET A 47 -10.55 49.55 26.36
N ARG A 48 -9.74 48.53 26.07
CA ARG A 48 -9.35 48.22 24.69
C ARG A 48 -10.63 47.87 23.93
N GLU A 49 -10.90 48.63 22.87
CA GLU A 49 -11.83 48.21 21.83
C GLU A 49 -11.46 46.79 21.41
N ALA A 50 -12.40 45.87 21.53
CA ALA A 50 -12.23 44.52 21.04
C ALA A 50 -11.94 44.63 19.53
N GLU A 51 -10.73 44.22 19.12
CA GLU A 51 -10.43 43.99 17.71
C GLU A 51 -11.52 43.04 17.20
N ILE A 52 -12.36 43.56 16.29
CA ILE A 52 -13.30 42.77 15.52
C ILE A 52 -12.43 41.83 14.69
N GLY A 53 -12.23 40.62 15.22
CA GLY A 53 -11.54 39.55 14.51
C GLY A 53 -12.16 39.42 13.12
N THR A 54 -11.30 39.35 12.11
CA THR A 54 -11.69 39.09 10.73
C THR A 54 -12.66 37.90 10.72
N PRO A 55 -13.80 37.96 10.00
CA PRO A 55 -14.72 36.82 9.94
C PRO A 55 -13.94 35.56 9.54
N PRO A 56 -14.21 34.40 10.16
CA PRO A 56 -13.60 33.16 9.70
C PRO A 56 -13.93 33.01 8.21
N GLU A 57 -12.90 32.74 7.42
CA GLU A 57 -13.02 32.43 6.00
C GLU A 57 -14.14 31.37 5.83
N PRO A 58 -15.10 31.56 4.91
CA PRO A 58 -16.18 30.60 4.75
C PRO A 58 -15.55 29.24 4.45
N ALA A 59 -15.89 28.24 5.27
CA ALA A 59 -15.41 26.89 5.06
C ALA A 59 -15.70 26.48 3.61
N GLU A 60 -14.66 26.10 2.87
CA GLU A 60 -14.82 25.78 1.46
C GLU A 60 -15.53 24.42 1.31
N LEU A 61 -16.35 24.32 0.27
CA LEU A 61 -16.92 23.08 -0.24
C LEU A 61 -15.79 22.07 -0.52
N LEU A 62 -15.99 20.80 -0.20
CA LEU A 62 -15.03 19.74 -0.48
C LEU A 62 -15.51 18.89 -1.66
N GLU A 63 -14.84 19.04 -2.79
CA GLU A 63 -15.04 18.19 -3.96
C GLU A 63 -14.33 16.84 -3.79
N LEU A 64 -15.00 15.78 -4.21
CA LEU A 64 -14.54 14.40 -4.14
C LEU A 64 -14.99 13.66 -5.40
N GLY A 65 -14.34 12.55 -5.70
CA GLY A 65 -14.73 11.67 -6.79
C GLY A 65 -14.45 10.21 -6.52
N ALA A 66 -15.00 9.35 -7.37
CA ALA A 66 -14.68 7.93 -7.40
C ALA A 66 -14.71 7.42 -8.84
N THR A 67 -13.72 6.60 -9.21
CA THR A 67 -13.79 5.77 -10.42
C THR A 67 -14.18 4.37 -10.01
N MET A 68 -15.20 3.81 -10.66
CA MET A 68 -15.82 2.56 -10.27
C MET A 68 -15.57 1.47 -11.31
N THR A 69 -15.09 0.31 -10.87
CA THR A 69 -14.91 -0.88 -11.72
C THR A 69 -15.18 -2.16 -10.94
N GLY A 70 -15.33 -3.29 -11.63
CA GLY A 70 -15.37 -4.60 -10.98
C GLY A 70 -14.07 -4.97 -10.28
N ARG A 71 -12.93 -4.41 -10.70
CA ARG A 71 -11.59 -4.71 -10.14
C ARG A 71 -11.38 -4.11 -8.75
N GLU A 72 -12.16 -3.08 -8.42
CA GLU A 72 -12.19 -2.42 -7.12
C GLU A 72 -13.04 -3.18 -6.08
N GLN A 73 -13.80 -4.19 -6.50
CA GLN A 73 -14.60 -5.04 -5.62
C GLN A 73 -13.71 -5.91 -4.73
N VAL A 74 -14.29 -6.40 -3.63
CA VAL A 74 -13.62 -7.29 -2.68
C VAL A 74 -14.48 -8.54 -2.45
N PRO A 75 -14.11 -9.69 -3.05
CA PRO A 75 -13.03 -9.91 -4.03
C PRO A 75 -13.26 -9.20 -5.38
N ALA A 76 -12.18 -8.99 -6.14
CA ALA A 76 -12.24 -8.33 -7.45
C ALA A 76 -13.02 -9.15 -8.50
N LEU A 77 -13.92 -8.50 -9.22
CA LEU A 77 -14.73 -9.05 -10.30
C LEU A 77 -14.11 -8.73 -11.67
N TYR A 78 -13.09 -9.49 -12.07
CA TYR A 78 -12.39 -9.28 -13.34
C TYR A 78 -13.27 -9.51 -14.59
N GLY A 79 -14.37 -10.26 -14.45
CA GLY A 79 -15.31 -10.53 -15.54
C GLY A 79 -16.30 -9.39 -15.82
N SER A 80 -16.44 -8.43 -14.91
CA SER A 80 -17.31 -7.28 -15.14
C SER A 80 -16.61 -6.24 -16.01
N GLY A 81 -17.19 -5.97 -17.19
CA GLY A 81 -16.79 -4.89 -18.08
C GLY A 81 -17.44 -3.54 -17.73
N SER A 82 -18.31 -3.52 -16.72
CA SER A 82 -19.01 -2.32 -16.28
C SER A 82 -18.03 -1.34 -15.62
N THR A 83 -18.31 -0.06 -15.80
CA THR A 83 -17.54 1.05 -15.23
C THR A 83 -18.48 2.14 -14.75
N GLY A 84 -17.96 3.04 -13.91
CA GLY A 84 -18.69 4.23 -13.50
C GLY A 84 -17.76 5.33 -12.98
N THR A 85 -18.31 6.52 -12.88
CA THR A 85 -17.68 7.69 -12.29
C THR A 85 -18.69 8.38 -11.39
N ALA A 86 -18.25 8.78 -10.20
CA ALA A 86 -19.04 9.56 -9.27
C ALA A 86 -18.31 10.85 -8.91
N THR A 87 -19.06 11.94 -8.79
CA THR A 87 -18.60 13.21 -8.21
C THR A 87 -19.45 13.50 -6.99
N PHE A 88 -18.81 14.02 -5.94
CA PHE A 88 -19.48 14.41 -4.71
C PHE A 88 -19.02 15.77 -4.26
N SER A 89 -19.97 16.57 -3.78
CA SER A 89 -19.73 17.90 -3.28
C SER A 89 -20.23 17.99 -1.84
N LEU A 90 -19.30 18.03 -0.89
CA LEU A 90 -19.57 18.07 0.54
C LEU A 90 -19.54 19.52 1.02
N ASP A 91 -20.68 20.02 1.51
CA ASP A 91 -20.83 21.43 1.87
C ASP A 91 -19.84 21.90 2.95
N ALA A 92 -19.67 23.23 3.01
CA ALA A 92 -18.89 23.95 4.01
C ALA A 92 -19.13 23.46 5.46
N LEU A 93 -20.41 23.20 5.78
CA LEU A 93 -20.86 22.82 7.12
C LEU A 93 -20.75 21.32 7.41
N ARG A 94 -20.35 20.52 6.42
CA ARG A 94 -20.23 19.06 6.53
C ARG A 94 -21.55 18.40 6.95
N SER A 95 -22.66 18.93 6.43
CA SER A 95 -24.04 18.58 6.73
C SER A 95 -24.80 18.04 5.52
N THR A 96 -24.34 18.32 4.30
CA THR A 96 -24.97 17.86 3.07
C THR A 96 -23.94 17.38 2.04
N LEU A 97 -24.29 16.32 1.31
CA LEU A 97 -23.50 15.78 0.21
C LEU A 97 -24.35 15.75 -1.06
N GLU A 98 -24.00 16.56 -2.04
CA GLU A 98 -24.53 16.42 -3.39
C GLU A 98 -23.73 15.35 -4.13
N TYR A 99 -24.41 14.54 -4.94
CA TYR A 99 -23.75 13.50 -5.73
C TYR A 99 -24.29 13.44 -7.15
N THR A 100 -23.42 13.02 -8.06
CA THR A 100 -23.78 12.61 -9.42
C THR A 100 -22.97 11.36 -9.78
N VAL A 101 -23.64 10.31 -10.24
CA VAL A 101 -23.04 9.03 -10.62
C VAL A 101 -23.49 8.65 -12.03
N THR A 102 -22.52 8.38 -12.90
CA THR A 102 -22.73 7.82 -14.24
C THR A 102 -22.10 6.43 -14.31
N HIS A 103 -22.79 5.45 -14.88
CA HIS A 103 -22.29 4.08 -14.96
C HIS A 103 -22.78 3.34 -16.21
N THR A 104 -22.16 2.19 -16.50
CA THR A 104 -22.52 1.31 -17.61
C THR A 104 -23.19 -0.01 -17.17
N VAL A 105 -23.36 -0.23 -15.86
CA VAL A 105 -24.07 -1.41 -15.31
C VAL A 105 -25.45 -1.54 -15.94
N ALA A 106 -25.73 -2.72 -16.51
CA ALA A 106 -27.03 -3.04 -17.09
C ALA A 106 -28.03 -3.38 -15.98
N ALA A 107 -29.22 -2.77 -16.03
CA ALA A 107 -30.30 -2.99 -15.07
C ALA A 107 -29.85 -2.95 -13.59
N PRO A 108 -29.28 -1.82 -13.12
CA PRO A 108 -28.79 -1.70 -11.75
C PRO A 108 -29.95 -1.87 -10.76
N THR A 109 -29.75 -2.65 -9.71
CA THR A 109 -30.77 -2.95 -8.70
C THR A 109 -30.73 -1.96 -7.54
N SER A 110 -29.55 -1.48 -7.17
CA SER A 110 -29.32 -0.49 -6.12
C SER A 110 -27.95 0.16 -6.23
N ALA A 111 -27.79 1.32 -5.59
CA ALA A 111 -26.53 2.01 -5.45
C ALA A 111 -26.40 2.60 -4.05
N HIS A 112 -25.23 2.47 -3.43
CA HIS A 112 -25.03 2.84 -2.03
C HIS A 112 -23.67 3.49 -1.80
N LEU A 113 -23.57 4.29 -0.74
CA LEU A 113 -22.31 4.59 -0.07
C LEU A 113 -22.12 3.61 1.07
N HIS A 114 -20.92 3.06 1.21
CA HIS A 114 -20.53 2.12 2.26
C HIS A 114 -19.35 2.66 3.08
N LEU A 115 -19.28 2.29 4.36
CA LEU A 115 -18.18 2.65 5.26
C LEU A 115 -17.08 1.57 5.21
N GLY A 116 -15.99 1.85 4.51
CA GLY A 116 -14.83 0.97 4.39
C GLY A 116 -13.69 1.64 3.61
N ILE A 117 -12.45 1.34 4.01
CA ILE A 117 -11.27 1.77 3.25
C ILE A 117 -11.12 0.96 1.95
N ALA A 118 -10.23 1.41 1.08
CA ALA A 118 -9.90 0.68 -0.14
C ALA A 118 -9.40 -0.74 0.20
N GLY A 119 -9.98 -1.74 -0.47
CA GLY A 119 -9.64 -3.14 -0.25
C GLY A 119 -10.42 -3.84 0.87
N GLU A 120 -11.34 -3.16 1.56
CA GLU A 120 -12.23 -3.77 2.56
C GLU A 120 -13.71 -3.64 2.20
N ARG A 121 -14.49 -4.64 2.63
CA ARG A 121 -15.96 -4.57 2.61
C ARG A 121 -16.44 -3.77 3.81
N GLY A 122 -17.45 -2.95 3.59
CA GLY A 122 -18.04 -2.06 4.58
C GLY A 122 -19.54 -2.25 4.72
N GLU A 123 -20.09 -1.86 5.87
CA GLU A 123 -21.54 -1.75 6.05
C GLU A 123 -22.11 -0.63 5.17
N MET A 124 -23.39 -0.74 4.79
CA MET A 124 -24.08 0.33 4.06
C MET A 124 -24.15 1.57 4.96
N LEU A 125 -23.64 2.70 4.46
CA LEU A 125 -23.67 3.97 5.15
C LEU A 125 -24.92 4.79 4.79
N LEU A 126 -25.17 4.96 3.48
CA LEU A 126 -26.28 5.75 2.94
C LEU A 126 -26.75 5.18 1.60
N PRO A 127 -28.07 5.09 1.35
CA PRO A 127 -28.57 4.73 0.04
C PRO A 127 -28.49 5.89 -0.95
N LEU A 128 -28.23 5.58 -2.22
CA LEU A 128 -28.39 6.53 -3.33
C LEU A 128 -29.76 6.33 -3.99
N THR A 129 -30.31 7.42 -4.52
CA THR A 129 -31.59 7.39 -5.22
C THR A 129 -31.37 6.82 -6.63
N MET A 130 -32.05 5.72 -6.92
CA MET A 130 -32.02 5.10 -8.23
C MET A 130 -32.80 5.93 -9.26
N ALA A 131 -32.22 6.12 -10.44
CA ALA A 131 -32.83 6.81 -11.57
C ALA A 131 -32.36 6.18 -12.90
N PRO A 132 -33.14 6.26 -13.99
CA PRO A 132 -32.67 5.88 -15.31
C PRO A 132 -31.50 6.77 -15.76
N GLY A 133 -30.39 6.15 -16.17
CA GLY A 133 -29.22 6.88 -16.66
C GLY A 133 -28.33 7.40 -15.52
N VAL A 134 -28.35 8.70 -15.27
CA VAL A 134 -27.49 9.34 -14.26
C VAL A 134 -28.20 9.36 -12.91
N LEU A 135 -27.53 8.87 -11.87
CA LEU A 135 -28.01 8.98 -10.48
C LEU A 135 -27.56 10.32 -9.91
N SER A 136 -28.46 11.10 -9.35
CA SER A 136 -28.11 12.34 -8.67
C SER A 136 -29.04 12.66 -7.51
N GLY A 137 -28.54 13.44 -6.56
CA GLY A 137 -29.33 13.88 -5.42
C GLY A 137 -28.49 14.54 -4.34
N THR A 138 -29.16 14.85 -3.23
CA THR A 138 -28.56 15.46 -2.05
C THR A 138 -28.86 14.59 -0.83
N LEU A 139 -27.83 14.23 -0.07
CA LEU A 139 -27.93 13.49 1.18
C LEU A 139 -27.70 14.44 2.36
N ARG A 140 -28.49 14.29 3.43
CA ARG A 140 -28.17 14.91 4.72
C ARG A 140 -27.23 13.99 5.49
N LEU A 141 -26.18 14.55 6.06
CA LEU A 141 -25.15 13.81 6.77
C LEU A 141 -25.20 14.07 8.28
N THR A 142 -24.86 13.05 9.05
CA THR A 142 -24.37 13.25 10.42
C THR A 142 -22.93 13.76 10.38
N PRO A 143 -22.44 14.43 11.45
CA PRO A 143 -21.05 14.85 11.52
C PRO A 143 -20.05 13.70 11.35
N GLU A 144 -20.40 12.49 11.80
CA GLU A 144 -19.53 11.32 11.69
C GLU A 144 -19.48 10.78 10.26
N GLN A 145 -20.61 10.74 9.55
CA GLN A 145 -20.65 10.38 8.13
C GLN A 145 -19.78 11.33 7.29
N ALA A 146 -19.90 12.65 7.53
CA ALA A 146 -19.10 13.64 6.80
C ALA A 146 -17.60 13.50 7.08
N ARG A 147 -17.22 13.12 8.31
CA ARG A 147 -15.82 12.80 8.64
C ARG A 147 -15.32 11.58 7.88
N HIS A 148 -16.08 10.49 7.85
CA HIS A 148 -15.69 9.29 7.09
C HIS A 148 -15.49 9.58 5.61
N ILE A 149 -16.40 10.38 5.01
CA ILE A 149 -16.30 10.81 3.61
C ILE A 149 -15.03 11.65 3.40
N ALA A 150 -14.81 12.70 4.20
CA ALA A 150 -13.63 13.56 4.08
C ALA A 150 -12.31 12.81 4.32
N GLN A 151 -12.34 11.78 5.17
CA GLN A 151 -11.18 10.91 5.44
C GLN A 151 -10.93 9.88 4.33
N GLY A 152 -11.81 9.77 3.32
CA GLY A 152 -11.68 8.78 2.25
C GLY A 152 -11.96 7.36 2.73
N ARG A 153 -12.79 7.20 3.77
CA ARG A 153 -13.20 5.92 4.35
C ARG A 153 -14.53 5.42 3.81
N VAL A 154 -15.00 6.00 2.71
CA VAL A 154 -16.28 5.67 2.07
C VAL A 154 -16.03 5.25 0.64
N TYR A 155 -16.76 4.25 0.18
CA TYR A 155 -16.80 3.87 -1.23
C TYR A 155 -18.23 3.87 -1.75
N VAL A 156 -18.37 4.12 -3.04
CA VAL A 156 -19.63 3.97 -3.76
C VAL A 156 -19.67 2.60 -4.42
N ASP A 157 -20.82 1.95 -4.39
CA ASP A 157 -21.05 0.63 -4.94
C ASP A 157 -22.37 0.61 -5.74
N ILE A 158 -22.38 -0.08 -6.87
CA ILE A 158 -23.57 -0.31 -7.69
C ILE A 158 -23.75 -1.82 -7.87
N HIS A 159 -24.97 -2.26 -7.62
CA HIS A 159 -25.36 -3.67 -7.61
C HIS A 159 -26.21 -4.01 -8.85
N SER A 160 -26.20 -5.27 -9.23
CA SER A 160 -27.09 -5.83 -10.26
C SER A 160 -27.67 -7.16 -9.80
N ALA A 161 -28.54 -7.76 -10.62
CA ALA A 161 -29.08 -9.08 -10.33
C ALA A 161 -28.00 -10.18 -10.34
N ASP A 162 -27.02 -10.07 -11.24
CA ASP A 162 -25.92 -11.05 -11.36
C ASP A 162 -24.86 -10.84 -10.27
N HIS A 163 -24.73 -9.61 -9.75
CA HIS A 163 -23.79 -9.25 -8.71
C HIS A 163 -24.48 -8.50 -7.57
N PRO A 164 -25.32 -9.19 -6.76
CA PRO A 164 -26.08 -8.56 -5.68
C PRO A 164 -25.19 -8.02 -4.56
N ASP A 165 -23.98 -8.57 -4.42
CA ASP A 165 -22.95 -8.12 -3.47
C ASP A 165 -22.12 -6.93 -3.96
N GLY A 166 -22.42 -6.41 -5.16
CA GLY A 166 -21.72 -5.30 -5.81
C GLY A 166 -21.13 -5.70 -7.16
N GLU A 167 -21.47 -4.98 -8.23
CA GLU A 167 -20.90 -5.18 -9.57
C GLU A 167 -19.69 -4.29 -9.82
N ILE A 168 -19.78 -3.02 -9.42
CA ILE A 168 -18.69 -2.04 -9.56
C ILE A 168 -18.57 -1.18 -8.30
N ARG A 169 -17.34 -0.99 -7.83
CA ARG A 169 -17.01 -0.23 -6.60
C ARG A 169 -16.00 0.85 -6.92
N GLY A 170 -16.02 1.97 -6.19
CA GLY A 170 -14.98 3.00 -6.27
C GLY A 170 -14.80 3.72 -4.94
N GLN A 171 -13.56 3.87 -4.46
CA GLN A 171 -13.27 4.64 -3.25
C GLN A 171 -13.56 6.13 -3.49
N VAL A 172 -14.23 6.78 -2.54
CA VAL A 172 -14.45 8.23 -2.56
C VAL A 172 -13.19 8.93 -2.06
N VAL A 173 -12.57 9.73 -2.93
CA VAL A 173 -11.26 10.35 -2.73
C VAL A 173 -11.26 11.81 -3.19
N LEU A 174 -10.23 12.57 -2.80
CA LEU A 174 -10.05 13.93 -3.30
C LEU A 174 -9.67 13.91 -4.80
N PRO A 175 -9.98 14.98 -5.56
CA PRO A 175 -9.54 15.12 -6.93
C PRO A 175 -8.02 14.93 -7.05
N GLY A 176 -7.59 14.10 -8.00
CA GLY A 176 -6.18 13.79 -8.23
C GLY A 176 -5.57 12.74 -7.29
N GLU A 177 -6.30 12.31 -6.25
CA GLU A 177 -5.85 11.18 -5.42
C GLU A 177 -6.00 9.86 -6.18
N ILE A 178 -4.94 9.08 -6.08
CA ILE A 178 -4.84 7.72 -6.57
C ILE A 178 -4.97 6.77 -5.39
N VAL A 179 -5.80 5.74 -5.55
CA VAL A 179 -6.02 4.68 -4.56
C VAL A 179 -4.98 3.58 -4.70
N TYR A 180 -4.33 3.25 -3.59
CA TYR A 180 -3.53 2.04 -3.42
C TYR A 180 -3.96 1.28 -2.17
N VAL A 181 -3.70 -0.02 -2.19
CA VAL A 181 -3.99 -0.96 -1.10
C VAL A 181 -2.75 -1.79 -0.82
N ALA A 182 -2.49 -2.08 0.45
CA ALA A 182 -1.55 -3.10 0.86
C ALA A 182 -2.25 -4.11 1.77
N ARG A 183 -2.02 -5.39 1.53
CA ARG A 183 -2.44 -6.46 2.43
C ARG A 183 -1.21 -7.03 3.08
N LEU A 184 -1.11 -6.88 4.39
CA LEU A 184 0.09 -7.17 5.16
C LEU A 184 0.01 -8.59 5.72
N THR A 185 1.06 -9.37 5.49
CA THR A 185 1.19 -10.74 5.99
C THR A 185 2.63 -11.03 6.35
N ALA A 186 2.86 -11.95 7.29
CA ALA A 186 4.19 -12.46 7.60
C ALA A 186 4.91 -13.08 6.40
N ASP A 187 4.18 -13.66 5.44
CA ASP A 187 4.77 -14.32 4.27
C ASP A 187 5.44 -13.37 3.27
N GLN A 188 5.25 -12.05 3.39
CA GLN A 188 5.84 -11.07 2.49
C GLN A 188 7.17 -10.48 2.99
N VAL A 189 7.52 -10.69 4.27
CA VAL A 189 8.84 -10.30 4.81
C VAL A 189 9.94 -11.19 4.22
N SER A 190 11.21 -10.79 4.23
CA SER A 190 12.31 -11.59 3.67
C SER A 190 12.39 -13.00 4.29
N ASP A 191 12.38 -13.05 5.62
CA ASP A 191 12.65 -14.29 6.37
C ASP A 191 11.41 -15.05 6.86
N SER A 192 10.19 -14.63 6.48
CA SER A 192 8.92 -15.12 7.04
C SER A 192 8.90 -15.14 8.56
N THR A 193 8.17 -14.21 9.17
CA THR A 193 7.95 -14.32 10.61
C THR A 193 6.98 -15.47 10.85
N ALA A 194 7.14 -16.25 11.93
CA ALA A 194 6.13 -17.25 12.31
C ALA A 194 4.84 -16.60 12.87
N SER A 195 4.64 -15.30 12.59
CA SER A 195 3.49 -14.53 13.04
C SER A 195 2.24 -14.94 12.25
N GLY A 196 1.16 -15.19 12.96
CA GLY A 196 -0.17 -15.35 12.36
C GLY A 196 -0.86 -14.00 12.09
N GLY A 197 -0.16 -12.88 12.32
CA GLY A 197 -0.70 -11.55 12.16
C GLY A 197 -1.03 -11.22 10.70
N GLU A 198 -1.98 -10.31 10.55
CA GLU A 198 -2.42 -9.79 9.26
C GLU A 198 -2.74 -8.31 9.39
N GLY A 199 -2.70 -7.59 8.28
CA GLY A 199 -3.14 -6.21 8.25
C GLY A 199 -3.58 -5.77 6.87
N ILE A 200 -4.15 -4.58 6.82
CA ILE A 200 -4.52 -3.88 5.61
C ILE A 200 -4.09 -2.42 5.70
N GLY A 201 -3.84 -1.85 4.54
CA GLY A 201 -3.58 -0.44 4.39
C GLY A 201 -4.24 0.13 3.16
N ALA A 202 -4.82 1.31 3.28
CA ALA A 202 -5.23 2.14 2.15
C ALA A 202 -4.36 3.39 2.11
N PHE A 203 -3.91 3.76 0.90
CA PHE A 203 -3.10 4.94 0.64
C PHE A 203 -3.74 5.74 -0.49
N LEU A 204 -4.04 7.00 -0.20
CA LEU A 204 -4.66 7.94 -1.13
C LEU A 204 -3.61 9.00 -1.46
N VAL A 205 -3.11 8.97 -2.70
CA VAL A 205 -1.90 9.70 -3.08
C VAL A 205 -2.23 10.71 -4.15
N ASP A 206 -2.11 11.98 -3.83
CA ASP A 206 -2.20 13.05 -4.82
C ASP A 206 -0.97 13.00 -5.74
N GLY A 207 -1.20 12.68 -7.02
CA GLY A 207 -0.14 12.55 -8.02
C GLY A 207 0.56 13.86 -8.40
N THR A 208 0.05 15.01 -7.95
CA THR A 208 0.62 16.33 -8.22
C THR A 208 1.44 16.86 -7.05
N THR A 209 0.95 16.66 -5.82
CA THR A 209 1.61 17.17 -4.60
C THR A 209 2.45 16.11 -3.88
N ASN A 210 2.36 14.84 -4.30
CA ASN A 210 2.92 13.68 -3.59
C ASN A 210 2.47 13.57 -2.13
N ARG A 211 1.36 14.23 -1.78
CA ARG A 211 0.73 14.08 -0.47
C ARG A 211 -0.01 12.75 -0.43
N MET A 212 0.32 11.94 0.56
CA MET A 212 -0.29 10.65 0.81
C MET A 212 -1.07 10.70 2.12
N ARG A 213 -2.37 10.45 2.05
CA ARG A 213 -3.18 10.08 3.22
C ARG A 213 -3.17 8.56 3.35
N PHE A 214 -3.10 8.05 4.57
CA PHE A 214 -3.07 6.62 4.80
C PHE A 214 -3.93 6.23 5.99
N GLN A 215 -4.49 5.02 5.91
CA GLN A 215 -5.08 4.32 7.03
C GLN A 215 -4.56 2.88 7.03
N LEU A 216 -4.15 2.40 8.19
CA LEU A 216 -3.56 1.10 8.40
C LEU A 216 -4.23 0.45 9.60
N ASP A 217 -4.52 -0.84 9.47
CA ASP A 217 -5.09 -1.66 10.53
C ASP A 217 -4.41 -3.04 10.50
N ALA A 218 -3.87 -3.46 11.64
CA ALA A 218 -3.22 -4.74 11.85
C ALA A 218 -3.83 -5.48 13.03
N ARG A 219 -3.73 -6.81 13.03
CA ARG A 219 -4.20 -7.67 14.12
C ARG A 219 -3.38 -8.95 14.20
N GLY A 220 -3.45 -9.62 15.35
CA GLY A 220 -2.82 -10.92 15.55
C GLY A 220 -1.30 -10.91 15.55
N MET A 221 -0.68 -9.75 15.71
CA MET A 221 0.77 -9.63 15.88
C MET A 221 1.22 -10.31 17.18
N VAL A 222 2.40 -10.94 17.15
CA VAL A 222 3.05 -11.61 18.27
C VAL A 222 3.55 -10.59 19.29
N GLY A 223 4.01 -9.42 18.84
CA GLY A 223 4.45 -8.33 19.69
C GLY A 223 3.67 -7.05 19.45
N ALA A 224 3.67 -6.16 20.46
CA ALA A 224 3.18 -4.80 20.26
C ALA A 224 3.99 -4.10 19.15
N PRO A 225 3.35 -3.31 18.26
CA PRO A 225 4.06 -2.55 17.26
C PRO A 225 5.10 -1.63 17.89
N THR A 226 6.31 -1.60 17.32
CA THR A 226 7.38 -0.66 17.71
C THR A 226 7.59 0.44 16.69
N GLY A 227 7.10 0.24 15.47
CA GLY A 227 7.21 1.20 14.37
C GLY A 227 6.39 0.73 13.17
N VAL A 228 6.00 1.68 12.33
CA VAL A 228 5.34 1.41 11.05
C VAL A 228 6.00 2.28 10.00
N PHE A 229 6.41 1.69 8.89
CA PHE A 229 7.14 2.43 7.85
C PHE A 229 6.75 1.97 6.45
N ILE A 230 7.05 2.83 5.48
CA ILE A 230 7.05 2.49 4.07
C ILE A 230 8.49 2.30 3.61
N GLY A 231 8.79 1.15 3.03
CA GLY A 231 10.08 0.84 2.43
C GLY A 231 9.98 0.56 0.93
N MET A 232 11.12 0.37 0.29
CA MET A 232 11.21 0.10 -1.15
C MET A 232 11.97 -1.18 -1.46
N GLY A 233 11.28 -2.17 -2.01
CA GLY A 233 11.80 -3.46 -2.40
C GLY A 233 10.65 -4.39 -2.83
N PRO A 234 10.92 -5.38 -3.70
CA PRO A 234 9.92 -6.38 -4.07
C PRO A 234 9.62 -7.32 -2.91
N ALA A 235 8.43 -7.92 -2.91
CA ALA A 235 8.00 -8.86 -1.86
C ALA A 235 9.04 -9.98 -1.64
N GLY A 236 9.26 -10.35 -0.37
CA GLY A 236 10.26 -11.33 0.03
C GLY A 236 11.72 -10.82 -0.02
N VAL A 237 11.97 -9.57 -0.40
CA VAL A 237 13.32 -8.95 -0.35
C VAL A 237 13.29 -7.73 0.58
N GLU A 238 14.26 -7.62 1.47
CA GLU A 238 14.41 -6.45 2.35
C GLU A 238 14.87 -5.24 1.55
N GLY A 239 14.41 -4.06 1.92
CA GLY A 239 14.74 -2.82 1.24
C GLY A 239 14.71 -1.62 2.18
N PRO A 240 15.34 -0.50 1.81
CA PRO A 240 15.47 0.66 2.69
C PRO A 240 14.11 1.22 3.10
N MET A 241 14.05 1.75 4.33
CA MET A 241 12.94 2.60 4.78
C MET A 241 12.99 3.93 4.02
N VAL A 242 11.83 4.36 3.51
CA VAL A 242 11.67 5.60 2.74
C VAL A 242 10.81 6.60 3.51
N VAL A 243 9.75 6.15 4.19
CA VAL A 243 8.86 7.01 4.98
C VAL A 243 8.59 6.37 6.33
N ASP A 244 8.84 7.09 7.42
CA ASP A 244 8.36 6.68 8.75
C ASP A 244 6.91 7.15 8.94
N LEU A 245 6.01 6.18 9.19
CA LEU A 245 4.60 6.45 9.44
C LEU A 245 4.30 6.59 10.92
N THR A 246 5.21 6.15 11.79
CA THR A 246 5.09 6.30 13.24
C THR A 246 5.00 7.80 13.58
N ASP A 247 4.10 8.16 14.48
CA ASP A 247 4.08 9.51 15.02
C ASP A 247 5.17 9.60 16.10
N PRO A 248 6.13 10.53 15.99
CA PRO A 248 7.21 10.65 16.98
C PRO A 248 6.68 10.97 18.40
N LYS A 249 5.42 11.41 18.53
CA LYS A 249 4.78 11.75 19.80
C LYS A 249 3.89 10.64 20.36
N THR A 250 3.54 9.63 19.57
CA THR A 250 2.64 8.55 20.02
C THR A 250 3.24 7.17 19.72
N PRO A 251 3.10 6.18 20.62
CA PRO A 251 3.59 4.83 20.34
C PRO A 251 2.97 4.26 19.07
N ALA A 252 3.72 3.44 18.34
CA ALA A 252 3.19 2.68 17.24
C ALA A 252 1.97 1.85 17.71
N ALA A 253 0.87 2.00 16.99
CA ALA A 253 -0.38 1.31 17.27
C ALA A 253 -0.72 0.38 16.12
N VAL A 254 -1.53 -0.65 16.41
CA VAL A 254 -2.01 -1.58 15.39
C VAL A 254 -2.98 -0.92 14.39
N SER A 255 -3.63 0.18 14.80
CA SER A 255 -4.44 1.05 13.95
C SER A 255 -3.82 2.43 13.90
N LEU A 256 -3.57 2.93 12.71
CA LEU A 256 -2.90 4.21 12.48
C LEU A 256 -3.44 4.89 11.23
N SER A 257 -3.68 6.18 11.30
CA SER A 257 -4.03 6.99 10.13
C SER A 257 -3.31 8.33 10.16
N GLY A 258 -3.04 8.91 8.99
CA GLY A 258 -2.43 10.22 8.92
C GLY A 258 -2.15 10.65 7.50
N ALA A 259 -1.30 11.66 7.37
CA ALA A 259 -0.76 12.09 6.10
C ALA A 259 0.76 12.24 6.17
N ARG A 260 1.43 11.98 5.05
CA ARG A 260 2.86 12.23 4.82
C ARG A 260 3.06 12.76 3.41
N THR A 261 4.17 13.44 3.18
CA THR A 261 4.63 13.75 1.82
C THR A 261 5.62 12.67 1.39
N ILE A 262 5.49 12.18 0.17
CA ILE A 262 6.43 11.21 -0.41
C ILE A 262 7.57 11.99 -1.06
N GLU A 263 8.78 11.88 -0.51
CA GLU A 263 9.97 12.61 -1.00
C GLU A 263 10.80 11.81 -2.04
N SER A 264 10.30 10.65 -2.46
CA SER A 264 10.96 9.82 -3.47
C SER A 264 10.51 10.18 -4.88
N SER A 265 11.42 10.07 -5.84
CA SER A 265 11.13 10.18 -7.27
C SER A 265 10.56 8.89 -7.88
N GLU A 266 10.56 7.77 -7.15
CA GLU A 266 10.10 6.47 -7.66
C GLU A 266 8.57 6.38 -7.65
N PRO A 267 7.90 6.14 -8.79
CA PRO A 267 6.45 6.01 -8.83
C PRO A 267 5.94 4.83 -7.99
N LEU A 268 4.82 5.04 -7.29
CA LEU A 268 4.18 3.99 -6.48
C LEU A 268 3.62 2.85 -7.36
N ASP A 269 3.23 3.18 -8.59
CA ASP A 269 2.71 2.25 -9.59
C ASP A 269 3.71 1.16 -10.03
N LEU A 270 4.98 1.30 -9.67
CA LEU A 270 5.96 0.25 -9.91
C LEU A 270 5.78 -0.95 -8.98
N GLY A 271 4.91 -0.90 -7.96
CA GLY A 271 4.69 -2.04 -7.07
C GLY A 271 5.94 -2.48 -6.31
N ARG A 272 6.88 -1.55 -6.10
CA ARG A 272 8.10 -1.74 -5.30
C ARG A 272 7.99 -1.14 -3.90
N TRP A 273 6.95 -0.37 -3.65
CA TRP A 273 6.70 0.25 -2.36
C TRP A 273 5.95 -0.72 -1.45
N TYR A 274 6.38 -0.87 -0.21
CA TYR A 274 5.72 -1.75 0.75
C TYR A 274 5.55 -1.03 2.08
N VAL A 275 4.50 -1.37 2.81
CA VAL A 275 4.33 -0.98 4.21
C VAL A 275 4.71 -2.15 5.10
N ALA A 276 5.35 -1.87 6.24
CA ALA A 276 5.69 -2.88 7.23
C ALA A 276 5.41 -2.40 8.66
N PHE A 277 4.92 -3.32 9.48
CA PHE A 277 4.83 -3.17 10.93
C PHE A 277 6.01 -3.87 11.58
N GLN A 278 6.71 -3.19 12.47
CA GLN A 278 7.82 -3.74 13.26
C GLN A 278 7.33 -4.12 14.64
N SER A 279 7.98 -5.12 15.25
CA SER A 279 7.83 -5.41 16.68
C SER A 279 9.19 -5.74 17.28
N ARG A 280 9.26 -5.87 18.61
CA ARG A 280 10.54 -6.20 19.29
C ARG A 280 11.15 -7.52 18.80
N SER A 281 10.32 -8.51 18.47
CA SER A 281 10.76 -9.81 17.96
C SER A 281 11.17 -9.77 16.49
N PHE A 282 10.67 -8.78 15.74
CA PHE A 282 10.85 -8.65 14.31
C PHE A 282 11.15 -7.18 13.93
N PRO A 283 12.36 -6.68 14.26
CA PRO A 283 12.71 -5.28 14.06
C PRO A 283 12.84 -4.87 12.59
N THR A 284 13.06 -5.82 11.67
CA THR A 284 13.08 -5.56 10.22
C THR A 284 11.68 -5.66 9.59
N GLY A 285 10.67 -6.06 10.37
CA GLY A 285 9.28 -6.20 9.95
C GLY A 285 8.67 -7.51 10.43
N GLU A 286 7.58 -7.42 11.21
CA GLU A 286 6.73 -8.55 11.56
C GLU A 286 5.74 -8.86 10.43
N LEU A 287 5.03 -7.83 9.97
CA LEU A 287 4.07 -7.91 8.87
C LEU A 287 4.52 -6.97 7.76
N ARG A 288 4.36 -7.40 6.51
CA ARG A 288 4.66 -6.59 5.33
C ARG A 288 3.59 -6.74 4.27
N GLY A 289 3.25 -5.65 3.58
CA GLY A 289 2.33 -5.63 2.45
C GLY A 289 2.86 -4.76 1.33
N GLN A 290 2.99 -5.33 0.12
CA GLN A 290 3.26 -4.53 -1.07
C GLN A 290 2.09 -3.57 -1.32
N ILE A 291 2.40 -2.29 -1.58
CA ILE A 291 1.44 -1.24 -1.94
C ILE A 291 1.15 -1.37 -3.45
N LEU A 292 -0.08 -1.73 -3.78
CA LEU A 292 -0.54 -2.06 -5.14
C LEU A 292 -1.83 -1.31 -5.47
N ARG A 293 -2.20 -1.27 -6.75
CA ARG A 293 -3.53 -0.81 -7.17
C ARG A 293 -4.59 -1.84 -6.78
N PRO A 294 -5.83 -1.39 -6.49
CA PRO A 294 -6.96 -2.31 -6.38
C PRO A 294 -7.08 -3.25 -7.59
N GLY A 295 -7.38 -4.51 -7.30
CA GLY A 295 -7.45 -5.58 -8.30
C GLY A 295 -6.11 -6.09 -8.82
N GLN A 296 -4.95 -5.55 -8.43
CA GLN A 296 -3.68 -6.23 -8.70
C GLN A 296 -3.50 -7.43 -7.76
N GLU A 297 -2.82 -8.46 -8.24
CA GLU A 297 -2.54 -9.67 -7.47
C GLU A 297 -1.03 -9.86 -7.30
N LEU A 298 -0.58 -10.15 -6.08
CA LEU A 298 0.80 -10.48 -5.80
C LEU A 298 0.96 -11.98 -5.57
N TYR A 299 1.91 -12.57 -6.30
CA TYR A 299 2.38 -13.92 -6.10
C TYR A 299 3.85 -13.88 -5.68
N LEU A 300 4.23 -14.75 -4.75
CA LEU A 300 5.59 -14.85 -4.23
C LEU A 300 6.05 -16.32 -4.26
N ALA A 301 7.27 -16.55 -4.73
CA ALA A 301 8.01 -17.79 -4.53
C ALA A 301 9.32 -17.51 -3.79
N ARG A 302 9.55 -18.25 -2.70
CA ARG A 302 10.88 -18.37 -2.10
C ARG A 302 11.54 -19.62 -2.65
N MET A 303 12.69 -19.45 -3.29
CA MET A 303 13.42 -20.51 -3.97
C MET A 303 14.53 -21.05 -3.09
N ARG A 304 14.61 -22.39 -2.96
CA ARG A 304 15.63 -23.10 -2.17
C ARG A 304 16.14 -24.30 -2.94
N ALA A 305 17.36 -24.74 -2.62
CA ALA A 305 17.98 -25.90 -3.25
C ALA A 305 17.28 -27.23 -2.91
N GLN A 306 16.68 -27.33 -1.72
CA GLN A 306 15.94 -28.53 -1.29
C GLN A 306 14.62 -28.72 -2.06
N GLU A 307 14.12 -27.65 -2.67
CA GLU A 307 12.87 -27.64 -3.43
C GLU A 307 13.10 -27.91 -4.93
N SER A 308 14.35 -27.98 -5.39
CA SER A 308 14.66 -28.36 -6.78
C SER A 308 14.28 -29.83 -7.04
N VAL A 309 14.16 -30.19 -8.31
CA VAL A 309 13.68 -31.52 -8.71
C VAL A 309 14.68 -32.10 -9.71
N PRO A 310 15.55 -33.05 -9.34
CA PRO A 310 15.74 -33.57 -7.98
C PRO A 310 16.38 -32.53 -7.04
N PRO A 311 16.16 -32.64 -5.71
CA PRO A 311 16.79 -31.74 -4.74
C PRO A 311 18.31 -31.78 -4.80
N VAL A 312 18.95 -30.63 -4.64
CA VAL A 312 20.42 -30.50 -4.64
C VAL A 312 20.95 -29.91 -3.34
N SER A 313 22.22 -30.18 -3.03
CA SER A 313 22.91 -29.58 -1.89
C SER A 313 23.62 -28.29 -2.31
N SER A 314 22.95 -27.16 -2.12
CA SER A 314 23.52 -25.82 -2.34
C SER A 314 23.04 -24.85 -1.26
N GLN A 315 23.82 -23.78 -1.03
CA GLN A 315 23.45 -22.63 -0.20
C GLN A 315 22.76 -21.52 -1.02
N ALA A 316 22.54 -21.75 -2.32
CA ALA A 316 21.80 -20.85 -3.17
C ALA A 316 20.35 -20.67 -2.70
N SER A 317 19.86 -19.46 -2.84
CA SER A 317 18.48 -19.11 -2.53
C SER A 317 17.99 -17.99 -3.43
N GLY A 318 16.68 -17.78 -3.49
CA GLY A 318 16.13 -16.63 -4.18
C GLY A 318 14.70 -16.29 -3.80
N SER A 319 14.24 -15.15 -4.29
CA SER A 319 12.87 -14.68 -4.19
C SER A 319 12.40 -14.24 -5.57
N VAL A 320 11.19 -14.64 -5.95
CA VAL A 320 10.51 -14.14 -7.14
C VAL A 320 9.14 -13.60 -6.75
N ALA A 321 8.96 -12.29 -6.95
CA ALA A 321 7.68 -11.63 -6.79
C ALA A 321 7.08 -11.40 -8.18
N VAL A 322 5.80 -11.71 -8.35
CA VAL A 322 5.04 -11.49 -9.59
C VAL A 322 3.79 -10.69 -9.26
N ILE A 323 3.65 -9.53 -9.87
CA ILE A 323 2.44 -8.70 -9.82
C ILE A 323 1.67 -8.91 -11.11
N VAL A 324 0.42 -9.37 -11.00
CA VAL A 324 -0.52 -9.40 -12.12
C VAL A 324 -1.28 -8.08 -12.12
N ASP A 325 -1.31 -7.40 -13.27
CA ASP A 325 -2.05 -6.16 -13.42
C ASP A 325 -3.56 -6.37 -13.24
N SER A 326 -4.27 -5.32 -12.83
CA SER A 326 -5.70 -5.41 -12.52
C SER A 326 -6.57 -5.72 -13.74
N ASP A 327 -6.09 -5.39 -14.94
CA ASP A 327 -6.69 -5.79 -16.21
C ASP A 327 -6.28 -7.19 -16.69
N ARG A 328 -5.38 -7.83 -15.95
CA ARG A 328 -4.80 -9.15 -16.25
C ARG A 328 -4.13 -9.22 -17.63
N SER A 329 -3.72 -8.09 -18.21
CA SER A 329 -3.05 -8.04 -19.52
C SER A 329 -1.53 -8.18 -19.43
N ARG A 330 -0.96 -8.04 -18.24
CA ARG A 330 0.48 -8.02 -18.01
C ARG A 330 0.84 -8.58 -16.64
N ILE A 331 2.01 -9.21 -16.56
CA ILE A 331 2.72 -9.41 -15.30
C ILE A 331 3.98 -8.56 -15.24
N ILE A 332 4.31 -8.10 -14.04
CA ILE A 332 5.63 -7.56 -13.72
C ILE A 332 6.27 -8.50 -12.70
N TYR A 333 7.55 -8.79 -12.85
CA TYR A 333 8.24 -9.68 -11.95
C TYR A 333 9.61 -9.14 -11.53
N ASP A 334 9.95 -9.37 -10.27
CA ASP A 334 11.25 -9.12 -9.68
C ASP A 334 11.87 -10.44 -9.26
N VAL A 335 13.15 -10.61 -9.57
CA VAL A 335 13.94 -11.77 -9.18
C VAL A 335 15.11 -11.27 -8.36
N ALA A 336 15.34 -11.90 -7.21
CA ALA A 336 16.52 -11.72 -6.40
C ALA A 336 17.12 -13.09 -6.08
N LEU A 337 18.41 -13.26 -6.39
CA LEU A 337 19.17 -14.49 -6.24
C LEU A 337 20.33 -14.23 -5.27
N SER A 338 20.71 -15.24 -4.51
CA SER A 338 21.80 -15.16 -3.53
C SER A 338 22.62 -16.45 -3.56
N ASN A 339 23.92 -16.31 -3.34
CA ASN A 339 24.90 -17.41 -3.35
C ASN A 339 24.92 -18.25 -4.64
N MET A 340 24.59 -17.66 -5.79
CA MET A 340 24.68 -18.31 -7.10
C MET A 340 24.98 -17.30 -8.22
N THR A 341 25.50 -17.81 -9.33
CA THR A 341 25.53 -17.12 -10.63
C THR A 341 24.59 -17.86 -11.56
N ALA A 342 23.43 -17.27 -11.86
CA ALA A 342 22.43 -17.94 -12.68
C ALA A 342 22.83 -17.96 -14.16
N THR A 343 22.71 -19.12 -14.78
CA THR A 343 22.80 -19.32 -16.23
C THR A 343 21.44 -19.25 -16.89
N GLU A 344 20.39 -19.62 -16.15
CA GLU A 344 18.99 -19.57 -16.57
C GLU A 344 18.09 -19.30 -15.35
N ALA A 345 16.98 -18.60 -15.55
CA ALA A 345 15.89 -18.53 -14.59
C ALA A 345 14.55 -18.38 -15.31
N PHE A 346 13.46 -18.87 -14.72
CA PHE A 346 12.14 -18.86 -15.36
C PHE A 346 10.96 -19.09 -14.38
N LEU A 347 9.74 -18.82 -14.85
CA LEU A 347 8.50 -19.40 -14.31
C LEU A 347 8.07 -20.62 -15.13
N GLY A 348 7.84 -21.74 -14.46
CA GLY A 348 7.36 -22.99 -15.06
C GLY A 348 5.98 -23.38 -14.53
N GLU A 349 5.21 -24.12 -15.33
CA GLU A 349 3.86 -24.60 -14.98
C GLU A 349 3.90 -26.06 -14.53
N GLY A 350 3.86 -26.27 -13.22
CA GLY A 350 3.83 -27.59 -12.59
C GLY A 350 3.62 -27.52 -11.07
N PRO A 351 3.06 -28.57 -10.46
CA PRO A 351 2.83 -28.61 -9.02
C PRO A 351 4.15 -28.82 -8.27
N ILE A 352 4.08 -28.74 -6.94
CA ILE A 352 5.23 -28.98 -6.06
C ILE A 352 5.87 -30.34 -6.38
N GLY A 353 7.19 -30.36 -6.55
CA GLY A 353 7.96 -31.59 -6.82
C GLY A 353 7.91 -32.09 -8.27
N VAL A 354 7.22 -31.39 -9.17
CA VAL A 354 7.11 -31.79 -10.59
C VAL A 354 7.72 -30.71 -11.48
N ARG A 355 8.54 -31.13 -12.46
CA ARG A 355 9.01 -30.24 -13.53
C ARG A 355 7.91 -30.02 -14.55
N GLY A 356 7.73 -28.77 -14.94
CA GLY A 356 6.72 -28.31 -15.87
C GLY A 356 7.33 -27.69 -17.13
N ALA A 357 6.46 -27.35 -18.08
CA ALA A 357 6.86 -26.54 -19.22
C ALA A 357 7.28 -25.12 -18.74
N VAL A 358 8.31 -24.56 -19.36
CA VAL A 358 8.71 -23.18 -19.13
C VAL A 358 7.63 -22.26 -19.70
N SER A 359 6.98 -21.49 -18.83
CA SER A 359 5.95 -20.53 -19.21
C SER A 359 6.56 -19.16 -19.46
N VAL A 360 7.45 -18.69 -18.58
CA VAL A 360 8.13 -17.39 -18.68
C VAL A 360 9.63 -17.51 -18.51
N PRO A 361 10.43 -17.52 -19.60
CA PRO A 361 11.88 -17.44 -19.48
C PRO A 361 12.29 -16.04 -19.01
N PHE A 362 13.29 -15.95 -18.14
CA PHE A 362 13.87 -14.69 -17.71
C PHE A 362 15.18 -14.41 -18.42
N GLN A 363 15.38 -13.15 -18.81
CA GLN A 363 16.71 -12.67 -19.14
C GLN A 363 17.48 -12.42 -17.84
N VAL A 364 18.48 -13.24 -17.55
CA VAL A 364 19.30 -13.10 -16.34
C VAL A 364 20.23 -11.89 -16.50
N LEU A 365 20.05 -10.90 -15.62
CA LEU A 365 20.82 -9.64 -15.61
C LEU A 365 21.48 -9.44 -14.24
N GLY A 366 22.40 -10.35 -13.90
CA GLY A 366 23.03 -10.38 -12.57
C GLY A 366 22.18 -11.09 -11.51
N SER A 367 22.41 -10.77 -10.24
CA SER A 367 21.74 -11.42 -9.10
C SER A 367 20.37 -10.84 -8.78
N SER A 368 20.06 -9.62 -9.22
CA SER A 368 18.75 -8.99 -9.02
C SER A 368 18.32 -8.26 -10.28
N PHE A 369 17.10 -8.53 -10.75
CA PHE A 369 16.56 -7.89 -11.95
C PHE A 369 15.04 -7.83 -11.91
N ARG A 370 14.49 -6.88 -12.66
CA ARG A 370 13.05 -6.69 -12.85
C ARG A 370 12.74 -6.69 -14.33
N SER A 371 11.63 -7.30 -14.72
CA SER A 371 11.10 -7.19 -16.07
C SER A 371 9.58 -7.34 -16.07
N MET A 372 8.99 -7.28 -17.24
CA MET A 372 7.56 -7.47 -17.45
C MET A 372 7.30 -8.37 -18.63
N ARG A 373 6.10 -8.97 -18.65
CA ARG A 373 5.60 -9.74 -19.79
C ARG A 373 4.14 -9.41 -20.03
N MET A 374 3.83 -9.05 -21.27
CA MET A 374 2.45 -9.00 -21.74
C MET A 374 1.87 -10.41 -21.82
N LEU A 375 0.65 -10.56 -21.35
CA LEU A 375 -0.11 -11.80 -21.42
C LEU A 375 -0.97 -11.76 -22.67
N THR A 376 -0.99 -12.88 -23.38
CA THR A 376 -1.90 -13.10 -24.51
C THR A 376 -3.19 -13.73 -24.00
N GLN A 377 -4.26 -13.63 -24.78
CA GLN A 377 -5.56 -14.23 -24.44
C GLN A 377 -5.46 -15.76 -24.23
N ASP A 378 -4.55 -16.43 -24.93
CA ASP A 378 -4.34 -17.88 -24.83
C ASP A 378 -3.42 -18.30 -23.66
N SER A 379 -2.94 -17.36 -22.84
CA SER A 379 -2.01 -17.69 -21.77
C SER A 379 -2.71 -18.48 -20.65
N THR A 380 -2.25 -19.72 -20.42
CA THR A 380 -2.67 -20.53 -19.26
C THR A 380 -2.13 -20.00 -17.94
N LEU A 381 -1.11 -19.14 -17.97
CA LEU A 381 -0.36 -18.70 -16.81
C LEU A 381 -1.23 -18.12 -15.69
N LEU A 382 -2.25 -17.33 -16.01
CA LEU A 382 -3.16 -16.75 -14.99
C LEU A 382 -3.96 -17.83 -14.27
N SER A 383 -4.48 -18.79 -15.02
CA SER A 383 -5.22 -19.92 -14.45
C SER A 383 -4.28 -20.83 -13.63
N SER A 384 -3.06 -21.06 -14.11
CA SER A 384 -2.03 -21.83 -13.41
C SER A 384 -1.55 -21.12 -12.14
N LEU A 385 -1.35 -19.79 -12.16
CA LEU A 385 -1.03 -18.99 -10.96
C LEU A 385 -2.15 -19.09 -9.93
N SER A 386 -3.40 -18.88 -10.36
CA SER A 386 -4.58 -18.95 -9.48
C SER A 386 -4.75 -20.34 -8.86
N ALA A 387 -4.40 -21.39 -9.60
CA ALA A 387 -4.44 -22.78 -9.14
C ALA A 387 -3.21 -23.18 -8.29
N GLY A 388 -2.22 -22.30 -8.11
CA GLY A 388 -0.98 -22.61 -7.41
C GLY A 388 -0.06 -23.57 -8.17
N ASN A 389 -0.24 -23.70 -9.50
CA ASN A 389 0.46 -24.61 -10.39
C ASN A 389 1.65 -23.95 -11.13
N VAL A 390 2.23 -22.91 -10.56
CA VAL A 390 3.40 -22.21 -11.12
C VAL A 390 4.54 -22.23 -10.11
N TYR A 391 5.76 -22.45 -10.59
CA TYR A 391 6.97 -22.36 -9.79
C TYR A 391 8.00 -21.44 -10.46
N ALA A 392 8.85 -20.81 -9.67
CA ALA A 392 10.06 -20.17 -10.13
C ALA A 392 11.25 -21.13 -9.98
N SER A 393 12.22 -21.06 -10.90
CA SER A 393 13.45 -21.83 -10.80
C SER A 393 14.62 -21.06 -11.40
N ALA A 394 15.83 -21.33 -10.91
CA ALA A 394 17.08 -20.84 -11.50
C ALA A 394 18.13 -21.95 -11.51
N ALA A 395 18.94 -21.98 -12.55
CA ALA A 395 20.03 -22.93 -12.77
C ALA A 395 21.39 -22.22 -12.77
N SER A 396 22.46 -22.97 -12.55
CA SER A 396 23.85 -22.51 -12.62
C SER A 396 24.72 -23.51 -13.36
N GLU A 397 25.99 -23.18 -13.60
CA GLU A 397 26.93 -24.09 -14.27
C GLU A 397 27.07 -25.44 -13.54
N SER A 398 27.07 -25.43 -12.20
CA SER A 398 27.18 -26.63 -11.37
C SER A 398 25.90 -27.46 -11.36
N PHE A 399 24.75 -26.82 -11.62
CA PHE A 399 23.42 -27.44 -11.57
C PHE A 399 22.59 -26.97 -12.79
N PRO A 400 22.95 -27.42 -14.00
CA PRO A 400 22.35 -26.93 -15.24
C PRO A 400 20.87 -27.31 -15.38
N GLU A 401 20.43 -28.31 -14.63
CA GLU A 401 19.04 -28.76 -14.59
C GLU A 401 18.15 -28.00 -13.60
N GLY A 402 18.73 -27.07 -12.81
CA GLY A 402 18.05 -26.30 -11.78
C GLY A 402 18.73 -26.43 -10.42
N GLU A 403 19.26 -25.32 -9.92
CA GLU A 403 19.90 -25.24 -8.60
C GLU A 403 18.87 -24.96 -7.50
N ILE A 404 17.94 -24.04 -7.76
CA ILE A 404 16.91 -23.63 -6.80
C ILE A 404 15.54 -23.59 -7.47
N ARG A 405 14.51 -23.87 -6.67
CA ARG A 405 13.09 -23.84 -7.09
C ARG A 405 12.22 -23.35 -5.95
N GLY A 406 11.09 -22.72 -6.27
CA GLY A 406 10.07 -22.34 -5.29
C GLY A 406 8.68 -22.27 -5.92
N GLN A 407 7.67 -22.82 -5.26
CA GLN A 407 6.28 -22.72 -5.73
C GLN A 407 5.76 -21.29 -5.54
N MET A 408 5.12 -20.73 -6.57
CA MET A 408 4.42 -19.45 -6.48
C MET A 408 3.17 -19.62 -5.61
N ARG A 409 2.96 -18.68 -4.69
CA ARG A 409 1.75 -18.60 -3.87
C ARG A 409 1.20 -17.19 -3.94
N ARG A 410 -0.13 -17.08 -4.04
CA ARG A 410 -0.80 -15.78 -3.90
C ARG A 410 -0.67 -15.32 -2.44
N VAL A 411 -0.21 -14.09 -2.23
CA VAL A 411 -0.05 -13.50 -0.90
C VAL A 411 -0.99 -12.32 -0.73
N GLY A 412 -1.40 -12.04 0.51
CA GLY A 412 -2.32 -10.96 0.81
C GLY A 412 -3.72 -11.16 0.20
N LEU A 413 -4.36 -12.31 0.44
CA LEU A 413 -5.74 -12.55 0.01
C LEU A 413 -6.75 -11.71 0.81
N PRO A 414 -7.85 -11.25 0.19
CA PRO A 414 -9.07 -10.89 0.91
C PRO A 414 -9.58 -12.08 1.73
N ARG A 415 -9.84 -11.84 3.03
CA ARG A 415 -10.64 -12.73 3.85
C ARG A 415 -12.08 -12.25 3.87
#